data_AF-A0A0F9B6K7-F1
#
_entry.id   AF-A0A0F9B6K7-F1
#
_cell.length_a   1.000
_cell.length_b   1.000
_cell.length_c   1.000
_cell.angle_alpha   90.00
_cell.angle_beta   90.00
_cell.angle_gamma   90.00
#
_symmetry.space_group_name_H-M   'P 1'
#
loop_
_entity.id
_entity.type
_entity.pdbx_description
1 polymer ?
#
loop_
_entity_poly.entity_id
_entity_poly.type
_entity_poly.pdbx_seq_one_letter_code
_entity_poly.pdbx_strand_id
1 'polypeptide(L)'
;MAKKIKNKAKASKLVSKYLVEIAKEEDVFISAGEDSRMGTKAEALGRLIWKCALGYTEEDPKTGAITTHAPSLSYMKILLDRIEGRVTDINISKSKKSIADRIQETTKKKLNKMAEDSV
;
A
#
# COMPACT_ATOMS: atom_id res chain seq x y z
N MET A 1 26.93 -9.49 -15.30
CA MET A 1 25.52 -9.02 -15.14
C MET A 1 25.04 -8.90 -13.69
N ALA A 2 25.56 -9.68 -12.72
CA ALA A 2 25.10 -9.67 -11.31
C ALA A 2 25.23 -8.32 -10.57
N LYS A 3 26.24 -7.50 -10.89
CA LYS A 3 26.48 -6.19 -10.24
C LYS A 3 25.38 -5.17 -10.55
N LYS A 4 24.84 -5.16 -11.78
CA LYS A 4 23.73 -4.27 -12.19
C LYS A 4 22.42 -4.58 -11.44
N ILE A 5 22.13 -5.86 -11.21
CA ILE A 5 20.92 -6.31 -10.49
C ILE A 5 20.99 -5.91 -9.00
N LYS A 6 22.15 -6.09 -8.35
CA LYS A 6 22.36 -5.64 -6.96
C LYS A 6 22.22 -4.12 -6.81
N ASN A 7 22.70 -3.33 -7.77
CA ASN A 7 22.56 -1.87 -7.73
C ASN A 7 21.10 -1.43 -7.89
N LYS A 8 20.32 -2.08 -8.78
CA LYS A 8 18.87 -1.83 -8.93
C LYS A 8 18.10 -2.10 -7.64
N ALA A 9 18.40 -3.19 -6.95
CA ALA A 9 17.76 -3.52 -5.68
C ALA A 9 18.08 -2.50 -4.56
N LYS A 10 19.32 -1.99 -4.50
CA LYS A 10 19.71 -0.94 -3.55
C LYS A 10 19.02 0.40 -3.86
N ALA A 11 18.98 0.80 -5.12
CA ALA A 11 18.30 2.03 -5.55
C ALA A 11 16.81 1.99 -5.22
N SER A 12 16.12 0.87 -5.50
CA SER A 12 14.71 0.71 -5.16
C SER A 12 14.44 0.81 -3.65
N LYS A 13 15.33 0.26 -2.80
CA LYS A 13 15.23 0.41 -1.34
C LYS A 13 15.40 1.86 -0.90
N LEU A 14 16.34 2.60 -1.48
CA LEU A 14 16.55 4.03 -1.18
C LEU A 14 15.34 4.86 -1.57
N VAL A 15 14.80 4.65 -2.77
CA VAL A 15 13.56 5.33 -3.21
C VAL A 15 12.41 5.02 -2.26
N SER A 16 12.24 3.75 -1.88
CA SER A 16 11.18 3.36 -0.92
C SER A 16 11.37 4.05 0.43
N LYS A 17 12.62 4.17 0.91
CA LYS A 17 12.93 4.90 2.14
C LYS A 17 12.52 6.37 2.04
N TYR A 18 12.95 7.07 0.99
CA TYR A 18 12.61 8.49 0.83
C TYR A 18 11.11 8.71 0.63
N LEU A 19 10.41 7.83 -0.09
CA LEU A 19 8.96 7.89 -0.19
C LEU A 19 8.27 7.76 1.17
N VAL A 20 8.78 6.89 2.05
CA VAL A 20 8.25 6.73 3.41
C VAL A 20 8.54 7.97 4.27
N GLU A 21 9.73 8.57 4.13
CA GLU A 21 10.08 9.81 4.84
C GLU A 21 9.19 10.97 4.39
N ILE A 22 9.09 11.20 3.08
CA ILE A 22 8.22 12.23 2.49
C ILE A 22 6.76 12.01 2.91
N ALA A 23 6.27 10.77 2.87
CA ALA A 23 4.90 10.46 3.25
C ALA A 23 4.55 10.87 4.68
N LYS A 24 5.53 10.95 5.59
CA LYS A 24 5.36 11.34 7.00
C LYS A 24 5.46 12.84 7.24
N GLU A 25 5.92 13.62 6.26
CA GLU A 25 6.02 15.07 6.40
C GLU A 25 4.63 15.69 6.60
N GLU A 26 4.49 16.53 7.62
CA GLU A 26 3.28 17.28 7.94
C GLU A 26 3.37 18.68 7.32
N ASP A 27 3.20 18.76 6.00
CA ASP A 27 3.24 20.04 5.26
C ASP A 27 1.96 20.29 4.44
N VAL A 28 0.96 19.43 4.54
CA VAL A 28 -0.30 19.57 3.82
C VAL A 28 -1.40 20.05 4.75
N PHE A 29 -2.08 21.12 4.35
CA PHE A 29 -3.24 21.61 5.05
C PHE A 29 -4.46 20.77 4.70
N ILE A 30 -5.10 20.18 5.72
CA ILE A 30 -6.31 19.38 5.55
C ILE A 30 -7.46 20.19 6.14
N SER A 31 -8.29 20.75 5.26
CA SER A 31 -9.51 21.44 5.64
C SER A 31 -10.61 20.42 5.93
N ALA A 32 -11.10 20.41 7.17
CA ALA A 32 -12.20 19.58 7.63
C ALA A 32 -13.22 20.43 8.41
N GLY A 33 -13.54 21.61 7.88
CA GLY A 33 -14.40 22.58 8.58
C GLY A 33 -13.68 23.20 9.78
N GLU A 34 -14.29 23.11 10.97
CA GLU A 34 -13.77 23.71 12.21
C GLU A 34 -12.45 23.07 12.68
N ASP A 35 -12.19 21.80 12.34
CA ASP A 35 -10.97 21.09 12.73
C ASP A 35 -9.91 21.09 11.62
N SER A 36 -9.62 22.28 11.11
CA SER A 36 -8.54 22.44 10.13
C SER A 36 -7.18 22.21 10.78
N ARG A 37 -6.42 21.25 10.27
CA ARG A 37 -5.08 20.91 10.79
C ARG A 37 -4.07 20.67 9.70
N MET A 38 -2.80 20.79 10.08
CA MET A 38 -1.72 20.21 9.30
C MET A 38 -1.80 18.69 9.38
N GLY A 39 -1.70 18.06 8.22
CA GLY A 39 -1.72 16.61 8.09
C GLY A 39 -0.53 16.13 7.27
N THR A 40 -0.32 14.83 7.32
CA THR A 40 0.78 14.20 6.58
C THR A 40 0.47 14.13 5.08
N LYS A 41 1.51 14.12 4.24
CA LYS A 41 1.34 13.84 2.79
C LYS A 41 0.63 12.51 2.53
N ALA A 42 0.88 11.50 3.36
CA ALA A 42 0.18 10.22 3.28
C ALA A 42 -1.34 10.38 3.46
N GLU A 43 -1.77 11.16 4.44
CA GLU A 43 -3.18 11.41 4.70
C GLU A 43 -3.82 12.17 3.53
N ALA A 44 -3.18 13.23 3.05
CA ALA A 44 -3.65 13.99 1.90
C ALA A 44 -3.81 13.12 0.64
N LEU A 45 -2.83 12.25 0.37
CA LEU A 45 -2.89 11.30 -0.74
C LEU A 45 -4.03 10.29 -0.55
N GLY A 46 -4.25 9.79 0.67
CA GLY A 46 -5.36 8.89 0.98
C GLY A 46 -6.72 9.53 0.68
N ARG A 47 -6.92 10.78 1.10
CA ARG A 47 -8.13 11.56 0.79
C ARG A 47 -8.32 11.77 -0.71
N LEU A 48 -7.25 12.07 -1.43
CA LEU A 48 -7.28 12.24 -2.89
C LEU A 48 -7.66 10.93 -3.60
N ILE A 49 -7.08 9.80 -3.20
CA ILE A 49 -7.43 8.48 -3.74
C ILE A 49 -8.92 8.21 -3.52
N TRP A 50 -9.45 8.53 -2.33
CA TRP A 50 -10.87 8.38 -2.03
C TRP A 50 -11.75 9.27 -2.90
N LYS A 51 -11.38 10.55 -3.07
CA LYS A 51 -12.07 11.50 -3.96
C LYS A 51 -12.12 10.98 -5.40
N CYS A 52 -11.00 10.50 -5.92
CA CYS A 52 -10.94 9.95 -7.29
C CYS A 52 -11.67 8.61 -7.43
N ALA A 53 -11.72 7.79 -6.36
CA ALA A 53 -12.45 6.52 -6.37
C ALA A 53 -13.97 6.74 -6.44
N LEU A 54 -14.50 7.75 -5.77
CA LEU A 54 -15.93 8.09 -5.79
C LEU A 54 -16.35 8.93 -7.00
N GLY A 55 -15.39 9.50 -7.73
CA GLY A 55 -15.65 10.53 -8.71
C GLY A 55 -15.89 11.89 -8.05
N TYR A 56 -15.60 12.96 -8.77
CA TYR A 56 -15.74 14.32 -8.24
C TYR A 56 -15.98 15.33 -9.35
N THR A 57 -16.63 16.42 -8.99
CA THR A 57 -16.76 17.60 -9.85
C THR A 57 -15.73 18.64 -9.43
N GLU A 58 -15.09 19.26 -10.41
CA GLU A 58 -14.17 20.38 -10.19
C GLU A 58 -14.58 21.53 -11.09
N GLU A 59 -14.62 22.73 -10.50
CA GLU A 59 -14.87 23.97 -11.23
C GLU A 59 -13.51 24.61 -11.53
N ASP A 60 -13.25 24.89 -12.80
CA ASP A 60 -12.03 25.60 -13.19
C ASP A 60 -12.17 27.09 -12.83
N PRO A 61 -11.34 27.63 -11.93
CA PRO A 61 -11.44 29.02 -11.47
C PRO A 61 -11.19 30.05 -12.57
N LYS A 62 -10.63 29.66 -13.72
CA LYS A 62 -10.36 30.58 -14.84
C LYS A 62 -11.47 30.62 -15.88
N THR A 63 -12.17 29.51 -16.07
CA THR A 63 -13.17 29.35 -17.15
C THR A 63 -14.59 29.19 -16.64
N GLY A 64 -14.77 28.92 -15.33
CA GLY A 64 -16.06 28.60 -14.72
C GLY A 64 -16.65 27.28 -15.22
N ALA A 65 -15.86 26.48 -15.96
CA ALA A 65 -16.33 25.22 -16.50
C ALA A 65 -16.34 24.14 -15.41
N ILE A 66 -17.48 23.50 -15.22
CA ILE A 66 -17.63 22.36 -14.31
C ILE A 66 -17.23 21.10 -15.06
N THR A 67 -16.11 20.50 -14.65
CA THR A 67 -15.65 19.22 -15.17
C THR A 67 -16.06 18.11 -14.19
N THR A 68 -16.76 17.10 -14.71
CA THR A 68 -17.15 15.92 -13.93
C THR A 68 -16.18 14.78 -14.20
N HIS A 69 -15.47 14.34 -13.16
CA HIS A 69 -14.60 13.18 -13.21
C HIS A 69 -15.36 11.95 -12.72
N ALA A 70 -15.51 10.96 -13.61
CA ALA A 70 -16.14 9.69 -13.26
C ALA A 70 -15.32 8.91 -12.21
N PRO A 71 -15.98 8.05 -11.41
CA PRO A 71 -15.32 7.13 -10.48
C PRO A 71 -14.24 6.30 -11.16
N SER A 72 -13.04 6.24 -10.57
CA SER A 72 -11.92 5.49 -11.13
C SER A 72 -11.79 4.10 -10.52
N LEU A 73 -11.95 3.07 -11.36
CA LEU A 73 -11.79 1.66 -10.98
C LEU A 73 -10.39 1.35 -10.42
N SER A 74 -9.35 2.03 -10.92
CA SER A 74 -7.98 1.83 -10.44
C SER A 74 -7.81 2.28 -8.99
N TYR A 75 -8.38 3.41 -8.62
CA TYR A 75 -8.32 3.91 -7.24
C TYR A 75 -9.22 3.10 -6.31
N MET A 76 -10.42 2.69 -6.77
CA MET A 76 -11.27 1.75 -6.03
C MET A 76 -10.53 0.45 -5.72
N LYS A 77 -9.85 -0.16 -6.70
CA LYS A 77 -9.05 -1.37 -6.49
C LYS A 77 -7.95 -1.17 -5.45
N ILE A 78 -7.24 -0.03 -5.49
CA ILE A 78 -6.21 0.29 -4.49
C ILE A 78 -6.81 0.36 -3.09
N LEU A 79 -7.99 0.96 -2.93
CA LEU A 79 -8.66 1.05 -1.63
C LEU A 79 -9.08 -0.34 -1.13
N LEU A 80 -9.74 -1.15 -1.97
CA LEU A 80 -10.15 -2.51 -1.61
C LEU A 80 -8.95 -3.37 -1.20
N ASP A 81 -7.86 -3.36 -1.99
CA ASP A 81 -6.60 -4.06 -1.67
C ASP A 81 -6.02 -3.67 -0.29
N ARG A 82 -6.28 -2.45 0.19
CA ARG A 82 -5.75 -1.93 1.45
C ARG A 82 -6.70 -2.15 2.62
N ILE A 83 -8.01 -2.08 2.40
CA ILE A 83 -9.05 -2.29 3.42
C ILE A 83 -9.20 -3.78 3.71
N GLU A 84 -9.35 -4.59 2.67
CA GLU A 84 -9.56 -6.04 2.79
C GLU A 84 -8.24 -6.80 3.01
N GLY A 85 -7.12 -6.12 2.72
CA GLY A 85 -5.79 -6.70 2.73
C GLY A 85 -5.53 -7.53 1.46
N ARG A 86 -4.31 -7.43 0.92
CA ARG A 86 -3.93 -8.27 -0.21
C ARG A 86 -3.76 -9.71 0.24
N VAL A 87 -4.55 -10.62 -0.32
CA VAL A 87 -4.16 -12.02 -0.42
C VAL A 87 -2.92 -12.04 -1.31
N THR A 88 -1.76 -12.31 -0.70
CA THR A 88 -0.53 -12.47 -1.47
C THR A 88 -0.66 -13.77 -2.26
N ASP A 89 -0.72 -13.67 -3.59
CA ASP A 89 -0.46 -14.82 -4.43
C ASP A 89 0.94 -15.30 -4.11
N ILE A 90 1.03 -16.39 -3.35
CA ILE A 90 2.30 -17.04 -3.08
C ILE A 90 2.83 -17.45 -4.43
N ASN A 91 3.82 -16.72 -4.93
CA ASN A 91 4.43 -16.95 -6.22
C ASN A 91 4.95 -18.41 -6.28
N ILE A 92 4.16 -19.31 -6.88
CA ILE A 92 4.44 -20.75 -6.96
C ILE A 92 5.70 -21.01 -7.80
N SER A 93 6.23 -20.01 -8.52
CA SER A 93 7.38 -20.17 -9.41
C SER A 93 8.74 -20.39 -8.72
N LYS A 94 8.87 -20.30 -7.39
CA LYS A 94 10.15 -20.54 -6.69
C LYS A 94 10.10 -21.39 -5.43
N SER A 95 9.08 -22.23 -5.30
CA SER A 95 9.02 -23.24 -4.23
C SER A 95 9.00 -24.63 -4.84
N LYS A 96 10.18 -25.26 -4.95
CA LYS A 96 10.30 -26.71 -5.24
C LYS A 96 9.69 -27.61 -4.15
N LYS A 97 9.08 -27.04 -3.11
CA LYS A 97 8.38 -27.76 -2.06
C LYS A 97 6.89 -27.78 -2.37
N SER A 98 6.35 -29.01 -2.44
CA SER A 98 4.93 -29.27 -2.61
C SER A 98 4.13 -28.59 -1.50
N ILE A 99 2.86 -28.29 -1.75
CA ILE A 99 1.93 -27.80 -0.72
C ILE A 99 1.94 -28.75 0.49
N ALA A 100 2.08 -30.05 0.24
CA ALA A 100 2.22 -31.08 1.27
C ALA A 100 3.45 -30.84 2.17
N ASP A 101 4.61 -30.49 1.61
CA ASP A 101 5.85 -30.25 2.35
C ASP A 101 5.72 -29.03 3.27
N ARG A 102 4.99 -27.99 2.82
CA ARG A 102 4.76 -26.79 3.64
C ARG A 102 3.81 -27.05 4.80
N ILE A 103 2.78 -27.87 4.59
CA ILE A 103 1.86 -28.28 5.65
C ILE A 103 2.62 -29.10 6.70
N GLN A 104 3.50 -30.01 6.26
CA GLN A 104 4.36 -30.78 7.15
C GLN A 104 5.31 -29.88 7.96
N GLU A 105 6.00 -28.92 7.32
CA GLU A 105 6.89 -27.99 8.04
C GLU A 105 6.13 -27.11 9.04
N THR A 106 4.93 -26.66 8.68
CA THR A 106 4.10 -25.83 9.57
C THR A 106 3.61 -26.64 10.77
N THR A 107 3.24 -27.91 10.54
CA THR A 107 2.79 -28.82 11.60
C THR A 107 3.95 -29.19 12.52
N LYS A 108 5.12 -29.48 11.96
CA LYS A 108 6.36 -29.76 12.72
C LYS A 108 6.77 -28.56 13.58
N LYS A 109 6.70 -27.34 13.03
CA LYS A 109 6.97 -26.10 13.81
C LYS A 109 5.99 -25.91 14.96
N LYS A 110 4.70 -26.18 14.75
CA LYS A 110 3.69 -26.07 15.81
C LYS A 110 3.91 -27.10 16.92
N LEU A 111 4.19 -28.36 16.56
CA LEU A 111 4.48 -29.42 17.53
C LEU A 111 5.75 -29.14 18.33
N ASN A 112 6.82 -28.69 17.69
CA ASN A 112 8.05 -28.33 18.39
C ASN A 112 7.83 -27.15 19.34
N LYS A 113 7.05 -26.13 18.93
CA LYS A 113 6.72 -25.00 19.78
C LYS A 113 5.88 -25.41 21.00
N MET A 114 4.94 -26.34 20.83
CA MET A 114 4.15 -26.90 21.93
C MET A 114 5.01 -27.72 22.90
N ALA A 115 6.01 -28.44 22.39
CA ALA A 115 6.96 -29.17 23.23
C ALA A 115 7.91 -28.25 24.00
N GLU A 116 8.33 -27.13 23.41
CA GLU A 116 9.12 -26.10 24.09
C GLU A 116 8.32 -25.31 25.13
N ASP A 117 7.02 -25.08 24.92
CA ASP A 117 6.11 -24.46 25.92
C ASP A 117 5.71 -25.41 27.06
N SER A 118 6.00 -26.71 26.95
CA SER A 118 5.65 -27.74 27.95
C SER A 118 6.83 -28.17 28.84
N VAL A 119 7.95 -27.44 28.79
CA VAL A 119 9.16 -27.63 29.62
C VAL A 119 9.41 -26.39 30.48
#